data_AF-A0A522F679-F1
#
_entry.id   AF-A0A522F679-F1
#
_cell.length_a   1.000
_cell.length_b   1.000
_cell.length_c   1.000
_cell.angle_alpha   90.00
_cell.angle_beta   90.00
_cell.angle_gamma   90.00
#
_symmetry.space_group_name_H-M   'P 1'
#
loop_
_entity.id
_entity.type
_entity.pdbx_description
1 polymer ?
#
loop_
_entity_poly.entity_id
_entity_poly.type
_entity_poly.pdbx_seq_one_letter_code
_entity_poly.pdbx_strand_id
1 'polypeptide(L)'
;MNEFDIFCSNLLEESKRFLEKSKNEKNEDGKKAYQHSCLLLSICSLEAYINGISEEMTLANGFPIHFKGILLEKEIRIDKGEFILSDTLKMSRLTERIEILYRRYSRKKISDSNEWWAILKQGIDLRNKITHPKENIELTDILLEKILQSVIECLTAIYRAVYKNNFPKSNLSLTSKLNF
;
A
#
# COMPACT_ATOMS: atom_id res chain seq x y z
N MET A 1 -11.09 -15.99 -6.51
CA MET A 1 -10.03 -15.02 -6.18
C MET A 1 -9.09 -15.02 -7.37
N ASN A 2 -8.90 -13.89 -8.04
CA ASN A 2 -8.07 -13.83 -9.25
C ASN A 2 -6.59 -14.07 -8.88
N GLU A 3 -5.74 -14.49 -9.82
CA GLU A 3 -4.28 -14.68 -9.59
C GLU A 3 -3.63 -13.43 -8.98
N PHE A 4 -4.10 -12.25 -9.40
CA PHE A 4 -3.68 -10.97 -8.85
C PHE A 4 -4.01 -10.81 -7.36
N ASP A 5 -5.21 -11.17 -6.93
CA ASP A 5 -5.63 -11.09 -5.52
C ASP A 5 -4.79 -12.04 -4.65
N ILE A 6 -4.46 -13.22 -5.18
CA ILE A 6 -3.58 -14.20 -4.54
C ILE A 6 -2.18 -13.62 -4.38
N PHE A 7 -1.64 -13.00 -5.43
CA PHE A 7 -0.35 -12.34 -5.39
C PHE A 7 -0.29 -11.22 -4.35
N CYS A 8 -1.27 -10.30 -4.34
CA CYS A 8 -1.38 -9.23 -3.33
C CYS A 8 -1.41 -9.80 -1.91
N SER A 9 -2.18 -10.88 -1.75
CA SER A 9 -2.31 -11.62 -0.49
C SER A 9 -0.99 -12.22 -0.05
N ASN A 10 -0.22 -12.82 -0.96
CA ASN A 10 1.05 -13.47 -0.67
C ASN A 10 2.10 -12.45 -0.20
N LEU A 11 2.21 -11.29 -0.87
CA LEU A 11 3.12 -10.22 -0.44
C LEU A 11 2.88 -9.79 1.02
N LEU A 12 1.62 -9.73 1.45
CA LEU A 12 1.28 -9.42 2.84
C LEU A 12 1.64 -10.54 3.81
N GLU A 13 1.48 -11.80 3.41
CA GLU A 13 1.88 -12.93 4.27
C GLU A 13 3.39 -13.04 4.38
N GLU A 14 4.11 -12.79 3.29
CA GLU A 14 5.57 -12.78 3.24
C GLU A 14 6.12 -11.67 4.15
N SER A 15 5.54 -10.47 4.11
CA SER A 15 5.97 -9.37 4.99
C SER A 15 5.79 -9.70 6.46
N LYS A 16 4.64 -10.28 6.84
CA LYS A 16 4.40 -10.84 8.17
C LYS A 16 5.43 -11.91 8.54
N ARG A 17 5.74 -12.81 7.60
CA ARG A 17 6.69 -13.89 7.85
C ARG A 17 8.08 -13.35 8.14
N PHE A 18 8.53 -12.36 7.39
CA PHE A 18 9.83 -11.74 7.62
C PHE A 18 9.90 -10.96 8.93
N LEU A 19 8.80 -10.38 9.40
CA LEU A 19 8.72 -9.83 10.75
C LEU A 19 8.93 -10.91 11.82
N GLU A 20 8.28 -12.07 11.68
CA GLU A 20 8.47 -13.20 12.59
C GLU A 20 9.91 -13.71 12.58
N LYS A 21 10.52 -13.83 11.40
CA LYS A 21 11.92 -14.26 11.26
C LYS A 21 12.88 -13.27 11.88
N SER A 22 12.67 -11.97 11.67
CA SER A 22 13.48 -10.91 12.29
C SER A 22 13.54 -11.03 13.82
N LYS A 23 12.41 -11.31 14.46
CA LYS A 23 12.33 -11.44 15.93
C LYS A 23 13.08 -12.65 16.47
N ASN A 24 13.20 -13.71 15.68
CA ASN A 24 13.83 -14.98 16.09
C ASN A 24 15.29 -15.08 15.63
N GLU A 25 15.73 -14.19 14.75
CA GLU A 25 17.08 -14.18 14.21
C GLU A 25 18.08 -13.65 15.24
N LYS A 26 19.18 -14.38 15.42
CA LYS A 26 20.26 -14.04 16.35
C LYS A 26 21.40 -13.31 15.66
N ASN A 27 21.56 -13.53 14.36
CA ASN A 27 22.56 -12.84 13.56
C ASN A 27 22.04 -11.44 13.17
N GLU A 28 22.77 -10.39 13.54
CA GLU A 28 22.35 -9.00 13.28
C GLU A 28 22.17 -8.68 11.78
N ASP A 29 23.01 -9.22 10.90
CA ASP A 29 22.88 -8.97 9.46
C ASP A 29 21.67 -9.69 8.87
N GLY A 30 21.42 -10.94 9.30
CA GLY A 30 20.21 -11.70 8.97
C GLY A 30 18.95 -11.00 9.46
N LYS A 31 18.98 -10.47 10.69
CA LYS A 31 17.88 -9.70 11.26
C LYS A 31 17.57 -8.47 10.40
N LYS A 32 18.57 -7.65 10.07
CA LYS A 32 18.42 -6.48 9.19
C LYS A 32 17.85 -6.86 7.82
N ALA A 33 18.33 -7.95 7.22
CA ALA A 33 17.81 -8.43 5.94
C ALA A 33 16.32 -8.78 6.01
N TYR A 34 15.87 -9.43 7.08
CA TYR A 34 14.46 -9.71 7.31
C TYR A 34 13.65 -8.44 7.58
N GLN A 35 14.19 -7.47 8.32
CA GLN A 35 13.55 -6.17 8.55
C GLN A 35 13.33 -5.39 7.26
N HIS A 36 14.35 -5.31 6.40
CA HIS A 36 14.24 -4.67 5.09
C HIS A 36 13.18 -5.36 4.22
N SER A 37 13.22 -6.71 4.18
CA SER A 37 12.24 -7.51 3.43
C SER A 37 10.82 -7.28 3.93
N CYS A 38 10.62 -7.27 5.25
CA CYS A 38 9.33 -6.97 5.86
C CYS A 38 8.80 -5.60 5.42
N LEU A 39 9.60 -4.55 5.53
CA LEU A 39 9.17 -3.20 5.15
C LEU A 39 8.83 -3.11 3.66
N LEU A 40 9.73 -3.58 2.79
CA LEU A 40 9.55 -3.52 1.34
C LEU A 40 8.28 -4.25 0.91
N LEU A 41 8.10 -5.50 1.35
CA LEU A 41 6.94 -6.31 0.98
C LEU A 41 5.63 -5.78 1.54
N SER A 42 5.65 -5.15 2.73
CA SER A 42 4.47 -4.48 3.29
C SER A 42 3.97 -3.36 2.38
N ILE A 43 4.89 -2.52 1.89
CA ILE A 43 4.54 -1.41 0.99
C ILE A 43 4.20 -1.93 -0.42
N CYS A 44 4.91 -2.93 -0.94
CA CYS A 44 4.54 -3.58 -2.20
C CYS A 44 3.13 -4.16 -2.16
N SER A 45 2.75 -4.82 -1.05
CA SER A 45 1.40 -5.34 -0.88
C SER A 45 0.36 -4.22 -0.88
N LEU A 46 0.60 -3.12 -0.15
CA LEU A 46 -0.26 -1.95 -0.18
C LEU A 46 -0.45 -1.40 -1.60
N GLU A 47 0.64 -1.20 -2.33
CA GLU A 47 0.60 -0.71 -3.71
C GLU A 47 -0.18 -1.64 -4.63
N ALA A 48 0.04 -2.95 -4.52
CA ALA A 48 -0.67 -3.94 -5.31
C ALA A 48 -2.19 -3.87 -5.07
N TYR A 49 -2.62 -3.80 -3.79
CA TYR A 49 -4.04 -3.62 -3.49
C TYR A 49 -4.59 -2.29 -4.01
N ILE A 50 -3.87 -1.18 -3.85
CA ILE A 50 -4.32 0.12 -4.36
C ILE A 50 -4.39 0.13 -5.89
N ASN A 51 -3.48 -0.56 -6.59
CA ASN A 51 -3.52 -0.75 -8.03
C ASN A 51 -4.78 -1.51 -8.46
N GLY A 52 -5.05 -2.67 -7.86
CA GLY A 52 -6.23 -3.47 -8.18
C GLY A 52 -7.54 -2.71 -7.93
N ILE A 53 -7.65 -2.02 -6.80
CA ILE A 53 -8.81 -1.19 -6.48
C ILE A 53 -8.94 -0.04 -7.48
N SER A 54 -7.84 0.61 -7.84
CA SER A 54 -7.84 1.71 -8.81
C SER A 54 -8.33 1.25 -10.18
N GLU A 55 -7.83 0.12 -10.67
CA GLU A 55 -8.26 -0.48 -11.93
C GLU A 55 -9.76 -0.77 -11.89
N GLU A 56 -10.22 -1.53 -10.89
CA GLU A 56 -11.63 -1.89 -10.74
C GLU A 56 -12.55 -0.66 -10.68
N MET A 57 -12.19 0.34 -9.88
CA MET A 57 -13.02 1.54 -9.71
C MET A 57 -13.07 2.37 -10.99
N THR A 58 -12.01 2.42 -11.79
CA THR A 58 -12.00 3.20 -13.03
C THR A 58 -12.76 2.55 -14.20
N LEU A 59 -13.01 1.23 -14.10
CA LEU A 59 -13.90 0.49 -15.01
C LEU A 59 -15.37 0.82 -14.77
N ALA A 60 -15.76 1.14 -13.53
CA ALA A 60 -17.10 1.61 -13.23
C ALA A 60 -17.33 3.00 -13.88
N ASN A 61 -18.43 3.13 -14.64
CA ASN A 61 -18.74 4.34 -15.40
C ASN A 61 -18.78 5.62 -14.53
N GLY A 62 -18.32 6.75 -15.09
CA GLY A 62 -18.55 8.09 -14.51
C GLY A 62 -17.37 8.74 -13.77
N PHE A 63 -16.15 8.21 -13.86
CA PHE A 63 -14.97 8.90 -13.32
C PHE A 63 -14.47 10.01 -14.25
N PRO A 64 -14.28 11.25 -13.74
CA PRO A 64 -13.64 12.30 -14.51
C PRO A 64 -12.21 11.88 -14.89
N ILE A 65 -11.76 12.31 -16.07
CA ILE A 65 -10.49 11.86 -16.63
C ILE A 65 -9.28 12.16 -15.75
N HIS A 66 -9.31 13.26 -14.99
CA HIS A 66 -8.24 13.61 -14.06
C HIS A 66 -8.12 12.63 -12.90
N PHE A 67 -9.25 12.10 -12.40
CA PHE A 67 -9.23 11.02 -11.41
C PHE A 67 -8.63 9.75 -12.00
N LYS A 68 -9.04 9.39 -13.23
CA LYS A 68 -8.51 8.21 -13.90
C LYS A 68 -6.99 8.32 -14.13
N GLY A 69 -6.50 9.48 -14.56
CA GLY A 69 -5.07 9.72 -14.77
C GLY A 69 -4.24 9.52 -13.50
N ILE A 70 -4.73 9.99 -12.34
CA ILE A 70 -4.04 9.80 -11.06
C ILE A 70 -4.11 8.35 -10.58
N LEU A 71 -5.30 7.73 -10.62
CA LEU A 71 -5.50 6.37 -10.10
C LEU A 71 -4.82 5.30 -10.95
N LEU A 72 -4.79 5.47 -12.27
CA LEU A 72 -4.14 4.57 -13.23
C LEU A 72 -2.70 4.97 -13.56
N GLU A 73 -2.21 6.07 -12.99
CA GLU A 73 -0.85 6.59 -13.24
C GLU A 73 -0.57 6.82 -14.74
N LYS A 74 -1.57 7.38 -15.43
CA LYS A 74 -1.53 7.69 -16.87
C LYS A 74 -1.48 9.19 -17.10
N GLU A 75 -0.61 9.61 -18.02
CA GLU A 75 -0.57 11.01 -18.44
C GLU A 75 -1.84 11.40 -19.19
N ILE A 76 -2.42 12.54 -18.79
CA ILE A 76 -3.54 13.18 -19.47
C ILE A 76 -2.98 14.11 -20.55
N ARG A 77 -3.42 13.94 -21.78
CA ARG A 77 -3.05 14.77 -22.93
C ARG A 77 -4.28 15.41 -23.54
N ILE A 78 -4.06 16.42 -24.38
CA ILE A 78 -5.09 16.99 -25.23
C ILE A 78 -4.86 16.46 -26.65
N ASP A 79 -5.85 15.78 -27.21
CA ASP A 79 -5.88 15.41 -28.62
C ASP A 79 -7.12 16.02 -29.25
N LYS A 80 -6.92 16.84 -30.29
CA LYS A 80 -8.00 17.55 -31.02
C LYS A 80 -9.00 18.31 -30.13
N GLY A 81 -8.52 18.87 -29.01
CA GLY A 81 -9.34 19.64 -28.08
C GLY A 81 -10.04 18.80 -27.00
N GLU A 82 -9.86 17.48 -26.99
CA GLU A 82 -10.40 16.58 -25.97
C GLU A 82 -9.30 16.10 -25.02
N PHE A 83 -9.63 15.97 -23.74
CA PHE A 83 -8.74 15.32 -22.79
C PHE A 83 -8.77 13.81 -23.01
N ILE A 84 -7.60 13.20 -23.19
CA ILE A 84 -7.42 11.75 -23.35
C ILE A 84 -6.41 11.22 -22.33
N LEU A 85 -6.53 9.93 -21.97
CA LEU A 85 -5.50 9.21 -21.21
C LEU A 85 -4.53 8.58 -22.21
N SER A 86 -3.25 8.90 -22.07
CA SER A 86 -2.20 8.22 -22.82
C SER A 86 -1.63 7.04 -22.02
N ASP A 87 -0.98 6.10 -22.71
CA ASP A 87 -0.26 5.00 -22.06
C ASP A 87 1.11 5.42 -21.50
N THR A 88 1.43 6.72 -21.52
CA THR A 88 2.64 7.24 -20.89
C THR A 88 2.49 7.18 -19.37
N LEU A 89 3.40 6.46 -18.71
CA LEU A 89 3.45 6.34 -17.26
C LEU A 89 3.69 7.71 -16.64
N LYS A 90 2.76 8.13 -15.78
CA LYS A 90 2.86 9.32 -14.95
C LYS A 90 2.53 8.94 -13.51
N MET A 91 3.57 8.51 -12.80
CA MET A 91 3.46 8.04 -11.41
C MET A 91 2.88 9.13 -10.51
N SER A 92 1.92 8.76 -9.67
CA SER A 92 1.34 9.63 -8.65
C SER A 92 1.80 9.14 -7.28
N ARG A 93 1.78 10.00 -6.26
CA ARG A 93 2.18 9.51 -4.93
C ARG A 93 1.16 8.49 -4.44
N LEU A 94 1.62 7.38 -3.87
CA LEU A 94 0.74 6.36 -3.28
C LEU A 94 -0.24 6.98 -2.27
N THR A 95 0.23 7.94 -1.47
CA THR A 95 -0.60 8.66 -0.50
C THR A 95 -1.74 9.43 -1.15
N GLU A 96 -1.50 10.09 -2.29
CA GLU A 96 -2.53 10.84 -3.02
C GLU A 96 -3.59 9.90 -3.59
N ARG A 97 -3.18 8.74 -4.12
CA ARG A 97 -4.09 7.71 -4.63
C ARG A 97 -4.99 7.16 -3.52
N ILE A 98 -4.42 6.88 -2.34
CA ILE A 98 -5.16 6.45 -1.14
C ILE A 98 -6.16 7.52 -0.70
N GLU A 99 -5.74 8.78 -0.62
CA GLU A 99 -6.61 9.90 -0.23
C GLU A 99 -7.77 10.11 -1.20
N ILE A 100 -7.51 10.02 -2.51
CA ILE A 100 -8.52 10.13 -3.55
C ILE A 100 -9.57 9.02 -3.42
N LEU A 101 -9.13 7.77 -3.33
CA LEU A 101 -10.03 6.61 -3.16
C LEU A 101 -10.86 6.77 -1.88
N TYR A 102 -10.21 7.06 -0.76
CA TYR A 102 -10.90 7.23 0.51
C TYR A 102 -11.92 8.37 0.46
N ARG A 103 -11.51 9.56 -0.02
CA ARG A 103 -12.38 10.75 -0.07
C ARG A 103 -13.57 10.56 -0.99
N ARG A 104 -13.37 9.94 -2.15
CA ARG A 104 -14.43 9.71 -3.15
C ARG A 104 -15.54 8.84 -2.58
N TYR A 105 -15.19 7.76 -1.89
CA TYR A 105 -16.14 6.72 -1.49
C TYR A 105 -16.66 6.87 -0.04
N SER A 106 -15.89 7.51 0.84
CA SER A 106 -16.31 7.81 2.22
C SER A 106 -16.92 9.21 2.39
N ARG A 107 -16.66 10.12 1.45
CA ARG A 107 -16.92 11.59 1.56
C ARG A 107 -16.19 12.27 2.73
N LYS A 108 -15.25 11.58 3.38
CA LYS A 108 -14.43 12.08 4.50
C LYS A 108 -12.99 12.30 4.05
N LYS A 109 -12.27 13.22 4.68
CA LYS A 109 -10.82 13.32 4.51
C LYS A 109 -10.16 12.33 5.47
N ILE A 110 -9.01 11.78 5.08
CA ILE A 110 -8.15 11.13 6.06
C ILE A 110 -7.62 12.26 6.95
N SER A 111 -7.90 12.18 8.25
CA SER A 111 -7.41 13.15 9.23
C SER A 111 -5.99 12.78 9.64
N ASP A 112 -5.15 13.77 9.93
CA ASP A 112 -3.84 13.55 10.57
C ASP A 112 -3.98 13.04 12.02
N SER A 113 -5.18 13.13 12.61
CA SER A 113 -5.49 12.46 13.88
C SER A 113 -5.62 10.94 13.78
N ASN A 114 -5.63 10.38 12.56
CA ASN A 114 -5.63 8.94 12.37
C ASN A 114 -4.20 8.42 12.55
N GLU A 115 -3.94 7.73 13.66
CA GLU A 115 -2.61 7.21 13.99
C GLU A 115 -2.03 6.33 12.87
N TRP A 116 -2.84 5.44 12.29
CA TRP A 116 -2.43 4.61 11.17
C TRP A 116 -1.97 5.41 9.95
N TRP A 117 -2.54 6.59 9.70
CA TRP A 117 -2.17 7.39 8.54
C TRP A 117 -0.79 8.02 8.72
N ALA A 118 -0.50 8.53 9.92
CA ALA A 118 0.81 9.07 10.25
C ALA A 118 1.90 7.99 10.17
N ILE A 119 1.63 6.83 10.76
CA ILE A 119 2.56 5.67 10.74
C ILE A 119 2.75 5.15 9.32
N LEU A 120 1.69 5.08 8.51
CA LEU A 120 1.80 4.64 7.13
C LEU A 120 2.66 5.60 6.29
N LYS A 121 2.48 6.91 6.43
CA LYS A 121 3.33 7.92 5.79
C LYS A 121 4.80 7.73 6.18
N GLN A 122 5.07 7.44 7.45
CA GLN A 122 6.41 7.12 7.93
C GLN A 122 6.97 5.85 7.26
N GLY A 123 6.16 4.79 7.14
CA GLY A 123 6.58 3.55 6.47
C GLY A 123 6.90 3.74 4.98
N ILE A 124 6.10 4.54 4.27
CA ILE A 124 6.37 4.91 2.87
C ILE A 124 7.66 5.72 2.74
N ASP A 125 7.90 6.68 3.65
CA ASP A 125 9.15 7.44 3.67
C ASP A 125 10.37 6.55 3.93
N LEU A 126 10.29 5.65 4.92
CA LEU A 126 11.35 4.69 5.21
C LEU A 126 11.63 3.77 4.02
N ARG A 127 10.58 3.31 3.33
CA ARG A 127 10.75 2.55 2.08
C ARG A 127 11.57 3.34 1.06
N ASN A 128 11.22 4.60 0.84
CA ASN A 128 11.92 5.46 -0.13
C ASN A 128 13.39 5.66 0.26
N LYS A 129 13.67 5.83 1.55
CA LYS A 129 15.04 5.95 2.06
C LYS A 129 15.83 4.66 1.88
N ILE A 130 15.22 3.47 2.01
CA ILE A 130 15.88 2.19 1.74
C ILE A 130 16.15 2.01 0.24
N THR A 131 15.20 2.36 -0.63
CA THR A 131 15.36 2.20 -2.08
C THR A 131 16.32 3.23 -2.67
N HIS A 132 16.46 4.40 -2.03
CA HIS A 132 17.36 5.47 -2.43
C HIS A 132 18.18 5.99 -1.23
N PRO A 133 19.15 5.19 -0.75
CA PRO A 133 19.85 5.47 0.50
C PRO A 133 20.72 6.72 0.40
N LYS A 134 20.48 7.65 1.34
CA LYS A 134 21.33 8.82 1.60
C LYS A 134 21.95 8.78 3.00
N GLU A 135 21.40 7.94 3.87
CA GLU A 135 21.81 7.74 5.25
C GLU A 135 21.60 6.27 5.62
N ASN A 136 22.29 5.82 6.67
CA ASN A 136 22.03 4.49 7.23
C ASN A 136 20.73 4.53 8.04
N ILE A 137 19.84 3.56 7.81
CA ILE A 137 18.51 3.51 8.43
C ILE A 137 18.48 2.30 9.34
N GLU A 138 18.26 2.53 10.63
CA GLU A 138 18.04 1.45 11.58
C GLU A 138 16.54 1.17 11.73
N LEU A 139 16.15 -0.06 11.39
CA LEU A 139 14.78 -0.54 11.59
C LEU A 139 14.67 -1.31 12.91
N THR A 140 13.51 -1.21 13.54
CA THR A 140 13.19 -1.98 14.74
C THR A 140 11.94 -2.82 14.50
N ASP A 141 11.85 -3.97 15.17
CA ASP A 141 10.70 -4.86 15.02
C ASP A 141 9.39 -4.17 15.46
N ILE A 142 9.45 -3.34 16.51
CA ILE A 142 8.32 -2.54 17.01
C ILE A 142 7.83 -1.54 15.95
N LEU A 143 8.74 -0.87 15.25
CA LEU A 143 8.39 0.06 14.19
C LEU A 143 7.74 -0.69 13.01
N LEU A 144 8.28 -1.85 12.63
CA LEU A 144 7.74 -2.67 11.55
C LEU A 144 6.37 -3.24 11.88
N GLU A 145 6.12 -3.66 13.11
CA GLU A 145 4.79 -4.06 13.59
C GLU A 145 3.77 -2.93 13.37
N LYS A 146 4.12 -1.71 13.79
CA LYS A 146 3.25 -0.54 13.61
C LYS A 146 2.99 -0.23 12.15
N ILE A 147 4.03 -0.27 11.30
CA ILE A 147 3.89 -0.03 9.86
C ILE A 147 2.99 -1.10 9.23
N LEU A 148 3.23 -2.38 9.50
CA LEU A 148 2.44 -3.47 8.95
C LEU A 148 0.97 -3.40 9.39
N GLN A 149 0.75 -3.07 10.67
CA GLN A 149 -0.58 -2.82 11.20
C GLN A 149 -1.26 -1.64 10.49
N SER A 150 -0.53 -0.54 10.25
CA SER A 150 -1.05 0.63 9.53
C SER A 150 -1.41 0.33 8.06
N VAL A 151 -0.68 -0.59 7.41
CA VAL A 151 -1.02 -1.09 6.06
C VAL A 151 -2.35 -1.83 6.11
N ILE A 152 -2.53 -2.76 7.06
CA ILE A 152 -3.79 -3.52 7.22
C ILE A 152 -4.96 -2.58 7.53
N GLU A 153 -4.75 -1.57 8.39
CA GLU A 153 -5.77 -0.59 8.74
C GLU A 153 -6.13 0.32 7.57
N CYS A 154 -5.14 0.77 6.79
CA CYS A 154 -5.38 1.52 5.56
C CYS A 154 -6.20 0.69 4.57
N LEU A 155 -5.82 -0.55 4.30
CA LEU A 155 -6.57 -1.45 3.42
C LEU A 155 -7.98 -1.68 3.95
N THR A 156 -8.14 -1.87 5.26
CA THR A 156 -9.47 -2.00 5.89
C THR A 156 -10.31 -0.74 5.69
N ALA A 157 -9.72 0.45 5.86
CA ALA A 157 -10.41 1.72 5.67
C ALA A 157 -10.83 1.93 4.22
N ILE A 158 -9.97 1.59 3.25
CA ILE A 158 -10.27 1.67 1.82
C ILE A 158 -11.34 0.65 1.44
N TYR A 159 -11.22 -0.61 1.85
CA TYR A 159 -12.23 -1.64 1.56
C TYR A 159 -13.60 -1.27 2.10
N ARG A 160 -13.66 -0.73 3.34
CA ARG A 160 -14.92 -0.23 3.92
C ARG A 160 -15.47 0.97 3.16
N ALA A 161 -14.62 1.87 2.70
CA ALA A 161 -15.04 3.02 1.92
C ALA A 161 -15.63 2.57 0.57
N VAL A 162 -14.87 1.77 -0.18
CA VAL A 162 -15.15 1.38 -1.56
C VAL A 162 -16.23 0.31 -1.64
N TYR A 163 -16.02 -0.83 -0.97
CA TYR A 163 -16.86 -2.03 -1.11
C TYR A 163 -17.93 -2.18 -0.02
N LYS A 164 -17.93 -1.29 0.99
CA LYS A 164 -18.78 -1.42 2.20
C LYS A 164 -18.57 -2.72 2.98
N ASN A 165 -17.44 -3.38 2.76
CA ASN A 165 -17.05 -4.63 3.40
C ASN A 165 -15.73 -4.48 4.15
N ASN A 166 -15.47 -5.37 5.11
CA ASN A 166 -14.16 -5.45 5.74
C ASN A 166 -13.13 -6.01 4.76
N PHE A 167 -11.88 -5.56 4.89
CA PHE A 167 -10.78 -6.20 4.20
C PHE A 167 -10.70 -7.67 4.64
N PRO A 168 -10.68 -8.66 3.73
CA PRO A 168 -10.76 -10.08 4.10
C PRO A 168 -9.68 -10.54 5.09
N LYS A 169 -8.54 -9.85 5.10
CA LYS A 169 -7.42 -10.13 6.00
C LYS A 169 -7.34 -9.22 7.24
N SER A 170 -8.32 -8.35 7.48
CA SER A 170 -8.33 -7.45 8.64
C SER A 170 -8.24 -8.18 9.98
N ASN A 171 -8.79 -9.41 10.02
CA ASN A 171 -8.84 -10.23 11.24
C ASN A 171 -7.60 -11.13 11.40
N LEU A 172 -6.65 -11.12 10.45
CA LEU A 172 -5.55 -12.09 10.43
C LEU A 172 -4.35 -11.69 11.30
N SER A 173 -4.44 -10.65 12.13
CA SER A 173 -3.35 -10.19 13.00
C SER A 173 -2.03 -9.96 12.23
N LEU A 174 -0.91 -9.78 12.96
CA LEU A 174 0.43 -9.69 12.39
C LEU A 174 1.09 -11.06 12.18
N THR A 175 0.41 -12.15 12.56
CA THR A 175 0.90 -13.53 12.40
C THR A 175 0.73 -13.99 10.96
N SER A 176 1.80 -14.58 10.40
CA SER A 176 1.83 -15.13 9.04
C SER A 176 1.17 -16.50 8.99
N LYS A 177 0.60 -16.83 7.82
CA LYS A 177 0.19 -18.20 7.48
C LYS A 177 1.31 -19.05 6.87
N LEU A 178 2.48 -18.45 6.63
CA LEU A 178 3.62 -19.11 5.99
C LEU A 178 4.51 -19.77 7.04
N ASN A 179 5.08 -20.94 6.70
CA ASN A 179 5.81 -21.78 7.65
C ASN A 179 7.33 -21.87 7.37
N PHE A 180 7.87 -21.14 6.39
CA PHE A 180 9.27 -21.28 5.94
C PHE A 180 10.27 -20.39 6.69
#